data_AF-A0A177B3D6-F1
#
_entry.id   AF-A0A177B3D6-F1
#
_cell.length_a   1.000
_cell.length_b   1.000
_cell.length_c   1.000
_cell.angle_alpha   90.00
_cell.angle_beta   90.00
_cell.angle_gamma   90.00
#
_symmetry.space_group_name_H-M   'P 1'
#
loop_
_entity.id
_entity.type
_entity.pdbx_description
1 polymer ?
#
loop_
_entity_poly.entity_id
_entity_poly.type
_entity_poly.pdbx_seq_one_letter_code
_entity_poly.pdbx_strand_id
1 'polypeptide(L)'
;MRTSIYFLRTAVREFNKEYFSIGMFLQLCRIIDFILMDERSLNFSYNQLVASVLNHTFADDVVYELSGYTREELIPCIYWMTPYIEILSTLPRVSLKKFEKMNPSQFHNIQTITFDTKIMGYLAQIEENMIKNGKHVAIDKEQESIFE
;
A
#
# COMPACT_ATOMS: atom_id res chain seq x y z
N MET A 1 -2.14 -13.11 -2.10
CA MET A 1 -0.79 -12.69 -2.52
C MET A 1 -0.50 -12.84 -4.01
N ARG A 2 -0.70 -14.00 -4.68
CA ARG A 2 -0.56 -14.05 -6.17
C ARG A 2 -1.54 -13.11 -6.88
N THR A 3 -2.73 -12.92 -6.32
CA THR A 3 -3.75 -11.97 -6.80
C THR A 3 -3.30 -10.51 -6.75
N SER A 4 -2.36 -10.18 -5.86
CA SER A 4 -1.96 -8.79 -5.63
C SER A 4 -1.21 -8.17 -6.80
N ILE A 5 -0.37 -9.00 -7.39
CA ILE A 5 0.43 -8.66 -8.55
C ILE A 5 -0.47 -8.57 -9.79
N TYR A 6 -1.47 -9.45 -9.96
CA TYR A 6 -2.26 -9.46 -11.20
C TYR A 6 -3.16 -8.23 -11.37
N PHE A 7 -3.86 -7.77 -10.33
CA PHE A 7 -4.75 -6.61 -10.47
C PHE A 7 -3.97 -5.30 -10.64
N LEU A 8 -2.91 -5.08 -9.84
CA LEU A 8 -1.99 -3.97 -10.07
C LEU A 8 -1.34 -4.07 -11.44
N ARG A 9 -0.95 -5.28 -11.90
CA ARG A 9 -0.37 -5.48 -13.23
C ARG A 9 -1.35 -5.20 -14.36
N THR A 10 -2.63 -5.52 -14.21
CA THR A 10 -3.65 -5.13 -15.18
C THR A 10 -3.82 -3.62 -15.19
N ALA A 11 -3.95 -2.97 -14.03
CA ALA A 11 -3.99 -1.51 -13.94
C ALA A 11 -2.76 -0.84 -14.59
N VAL A 12 -1.56 -1.35 -14.32
CA VAL A 12 -0.27 -0.91 -14.89
C VAL A 12 -0.14 -1.18 -16.39
N ARG A 13 -0.80 -2.23 -16.91
CA ARG A 13 -0.65 -2.66 -18.31
C ARG A 13 -1.68 -2.00 -19.22
N GLU A 14 -2.88 -1.76 -18.71
CA GLU A 14 -3.97 -1.12 -19.45
C GLU A 14 -3.80 0.41 -19.48
N PHE A 15 -3.23 1.02 -18.42
CA PHE A 15 -2.78 2.42 -18.48
C PHE A 15 -1.34 2.52 -18.95
N ASN A 16 -1.12 3.35 -19.97
CA ASN A 16 0.14 3.55 -20.67
C ASN A 16 1.36 3.65 -19.73
N LYS A 17 2.54 3.15 -20.18
CA LYS A 17 3.81 3.18 -19.42
C LYS A 17 4.24 4.57 -18.93
N GLU A 18 3.63 5.63 -19.44
CA GLU A 18 3.88 7.01 -19.04
C GLU A 18 3.48 7.30 -17.58
N TYR A 19 2.47 6.62 -17.03
CA TYR A 19 1.95 6.92 -15.69
C TYR A 19 2.49 6.01 -14.58
N PHE A 20 3.13 4.89 -14.94
CA PHE A 20 3.46 3.83 -13.97
C PHE A 20 4.91 3.37 -14.07
N SER A 21 5.76 3.92 -13.19
CA SER A 21 7.14 3.46 -13.04
C SER A 21 7.22 2.15 -12.24
N ILE A 22 8.28 1.36 -12.45
CA ILE A 22 8.56 0.16 -11.64
C ILE A 22 8.70 0.52 -10.15
N GLY A 23 9.34 1.66 -9.85
CA GLY A 23 9.49 2.12 -8.46
C GLY A 23 8.15 2.42 -7.80
N MET A 24 7.20 2.97 -8.55
CA MET A 24 5.83 3.20 -8.09
C MET A 24 5.08 1.89 -7.88
N PHE A 25 5.16 0.95 -8.82
CA PHE A 25 4.59 -0.39 -8.67
C PHE A 25 5.08 -1.07 -7.39
N LEU A 26 6.38 -1.03 -7.12
CA LEU A 26 6.95 -1.61 -5.90
C LEU A 26 6.46 -0.92 -4.62
N GLN A 27 6.23 0.40 -4.62
CA GLN A 27 5.66 1.08 -3.45
C GLN A 27 4.20 0.65 -3.22
N LEU A 28 3.39 0.59 -4.27
CA LEU A 28 1.98 0.20 -4.15
C LEU A 28 1.85 -1.25 -3.67
N CYS A 29 2.68 -2.16 -4.18
CA CYS A 29 2.75 -3.53 -3.67
C CYS A 29 3.11 -3.57 -2.18
N ARG A 30 4.08 -2.77 -1.72
CA ARG A 30 4.44 -2.71 -0.30
C ARG A 30 3.29 -2.20 0.56
N ILE A 31 2.55 -1.18 0.12
CA ILE A 31 1.37 -0.68 0.85
C ILE A 31 0.34 -1.79 0.99
N ILE A 32 0.03 -2.48 -0.12
CA ILE A 32 -0.93 -3.59 -0.11
C ILE A 32 -0.47 -4.73 0.80
N ASP A 33 0.79 -5.14 0.71
CA ASP A 33 1.31 -6.22 1.55
C ASP A 33 1.25 -5.85 3.04
N PHE A 34 1.46 -4.57 3.36
CA PHE A 34 1.41 -4.06 4.72
C PHE A 34 -0.01 -4.01 5.28
N ILE A 35 -0.98 -3.44 4.56
CA ILE A 35 -2.38 -3.37 5.02
C ILE A 35 -3.02 -4.76 5.15
N LEU A 36 -2.58 -5.73 4.35
CA LEU A 36 -3.05 -7.11 4.42
C LEU A 36 -2.52 -7.86 5.66
N MET A 37 -1.57 -7.31 6.40
CA MET A 37 -1.18 -7.83 7.72
C MET A 37 -2.23 -7.57 8.78
N ASP A 38 -3.11 -6.60 8.55
CA ASP A 38 -4.22 -6.26 9.44
C ASP A 38 -5.49 -7.00 9.05
N GLU A 39 -6.07 -7.76 9.97
CA GLU A 39 -7.30 -8.52 9.73
C GLU A 39 -8.50 -7.64 9.35
N ARG A 40 -8.50 -6.35 9.75
CA ARG A 40 -9.58 -5.41 9.41
C ARG A 40 -9.62 -5.08 7.93
N SER A 41 -8.55 -5.37 7.18
CA SER A 41 -8.54 -5.29 5.71
C SER A 41 -9.60 -6.20 5.08
N LEU A 42 -10.01 -7.28 5.76
CA LEU A 42 -11.04 -8.21 5.30
C LEU A 42 -12.45 -7.59 5.25
N ASN A 43 -12.65 -6.41 5.83
CA ASN A 43 -13.89 -5.64 5.69
C ASN A 43 -14.04 -5.02 4.28
N PHE A 44 -12.98 -5.03 3.48
CA PHE A 44 -12.97 -4.47 2.13
C PHE A 44 -12.66 -5.55 1.11
N SER A 45 -13.23 -5.42 -0.10
CA SER A 45 -12.82 -6.32 -1.18
C SER A 45 -11.38 -6.03 -1.61
N TYR A 46 -10.71 -7.05 -2.14
CA TYR A 46 -9.34 -6.88 -2.63
C TYR A 46 -9.22 -5.75 -3.68
N ASN A 47 -10.21 -5.64 -4.57
CA ASN A 47 -10.22 -4.60 -5.60
C ASN A 47 -10.43 -3.20 -4.99
N GLN A 48 -11.28 -3.09 -3.97
CA GLN A 48 -11.50 -1.84 -3.24
C GLN A 48 -10.23 -1.38 -2.52
N LEU A 49 -9.49 -2.31 -1.87
CA LEU A 49 -8.19 -2.00 -1.26
C LEU A 49 -7.21 -1.42 -2.29
N VAL A 50 -7.07 -2.06 -3.46
CA VAL A 50 -6.17 -1.56 -4.51
C VAL A 50 -6.63 -0.22 -5.06
N ALA A 51 -7.92 -0.06 -5.35
CA ALA A 51 -8.47 1.20 -5.85
C ALA A 51 -8.27 2.35 -4.87
N SER A 52 -8.48 2.12 -3.57
CA SER A 52 -8.22 3.11 -2.53
C SER A 52 -6.73 3.48 -2.46
N VAL A 53 -5.80 2.51 -2.51
CA VAL A 53 -4.36 2.80 -2.57
C VAL A 53 -3.99 3.61 -3.83
N LEU A 54 -4.59 3.31 -4.98
CA LEU A 54 -4.42 4.10 -6.20
C LEU A 54 -4.96 5.53 -6.04
N ASN A 55 -6.08 5.71 -5.34
CA ASN A 55 -6.68 7.04 -5.08
C ASN A 55 -5.82 7.95 -4.20
N HIS A 56 -4.91 7.39 -3.39
CA HIS A 56 -3.90 8.20 -2.70
C HIS A 56 -2.81 8.76 -3.62
N THR A 57 -2.68 8.24 -4.86
CA THR A 57 -1.62 8.63 -5.79
C THR A 57 -2.13 9.27 -7.08
N PHE A 58 -3.32 8.88 -7.55
CA PHE A 58 -3.90 9.33 -8.80
C PHE A 58 -5.18 10.14 -8.57
N ALA A 59 -5.54 10.95 -9.56
CA ALA A 59 -6.79 11.69 -9.56
C ALA A 59 -8.01 10.73 -9.70
N ASP A 60 -9.17 11.20 -9.22
CA ASP A 60 -10.38 10.37 -9.11
C ASP A 60 -10.86 9.82 -10.46
N ASP A 61 -10.73 10.60 -11.53
CA ASP A 61 -11.05 10.21 -12.90
C ASP A 61 -10.20 9.03 -13.37
N VAL A 62 -8.89 9.08 -13.13
CA VAL A 62 -7.95 8.01 -13.45
C VAL A 62 -8.28 6.73 -12.67
N VAL A 63 -8.60 6.87 -11.38
CA VAL A 63 -8.94 5.73 -10.51
C VAL A 63 -10.26 5.09 -10.93
N TYR A 64 -11.24 5.91 -11.28
CA TYR A 64 -12.53 5.44 -11.78
C TYR A 64 -12.37 4.66 -13.07
N GLU A 65 -11.60 5.19 -14.03
CA GLU A 65 -11.32 4.50 -15.29
C GLU A 65 -10.57 3.17 -15.09
N LEU A 66 -9.65 3.11 -14.12
CA LEU A 66 -8.86 1.92 -13.80
C LEU A 66 -9.63 0.82 -13.07
N SER A 67 -10.54 1.22 -12.17
CA SER A 67 -11.09 0.31 -11.16
C SER A 67 -12.61 0.19 -11.18
N GLY A 68 -13.30 1.13 -11.83
CA GLY A 68 -14.76 1.25 -11.84
C GLY A 68 -15.35 1.84 -10.56
N TYR A 69 -14.53 2.18 -9.56
CA TYR A 69 -15.00 2.75 -8.29
C TYR A 69 -14.98 4.27 -8.30
N THR A 70 -16.08 4.86 -7.84
CA THR A 70 -16.15 6.29 -7.52
C THR A 70 -15.38 6.59 -6.24
N ARG A 71 -14.95 7.85 -6.05
CA ARG A 71 -14.26 8.25 -4.81
C ARG A 71 -15.15 7.99 -3.60
N GLU A 72 -16.45 8.25 -3.71
CA GLU A 72 -17.45 8.08 -2.65
C GLU A 72 -17.51 6.63 -2.16
N GLU A 73 -17.42 5.65 -3.06
CA GLU A 73 -17.37 4.21 -2.72
C GLU A 73 -16.05 3.82 -2.05
N LEU A 74 -14.98 4.56 -2.31
CA LEU A 74 -13.65 4.31 -1.76
C LEU A 74 -13.41 5.01 -0.42
N ILE A 75 -14.14 6.08 -0.11
CA ILE A 75 -13.97 6.91 1.09
C ILE A 75 -13.79 6.09 2.39
N PRO A 76 -14.63 5.09 2.70
CA PRO A 76 -14.48 4.32 3.93
C PRO A 76 -13.15 3.57 4.00
N CYS A 77 -12.71 3.03 2.87
CA CYS A 77 -11.48 2.27 2.75
C CYS A 77 -10.25 3.19 2.73
N ILE A 78 -10.33 4.34 2.05
CA ILE A 78 -9.32 5.41 2.06
C ILE A 78 -9.07 5.88 3.50
N TYR A 79 -10.11 6.28 4.22
CA TYR A 79 -9.94 6.72 5.61
C TYR A 79 -9.38 5.64 6.52
N TRP A 80 -9.83 4.40 6.35
CA TRP A 80 -9.29 3.27 7.09
C TRP A 80 -7.82 2.97 6.73
N MET A 81 -7.32 3.25 5.53
CA MET A 81 -5.92 2.93 5.20
C MET A 81 -4.93 4.09 5.37
N THR A 82 -5.42 5.31 5.60
CA THR A 82 -4.59 6.52 5.70
C THR A 82 -3.37 6.37 6.64
N PRO A 83 -3.50 5.88 7.89
CA PRO A 83 -2.36 5.73 8.80
C PRO A 83 -1.26 4.82 8.28
N TYR A 84 -1.62 3.73 7.59
CA TYR A 84 -0.63 2.83 6.99
C TYR A 84 0.16 3.53 5.88
N ILE A 85 -0.51 4.34 5.07
CA ILE A 85 0.12 5.10 3.98
C ILE A 85 1.04 6.19 4.52
N GLU A 86 0.61 6.90 5.57
CA GLU A 86 1.42 7.93 6.20
C GLU A 86 2.70 7.34 6.82
N ILE A 87 2.59 6.21 7.51
CA ILE A 87 3.76 5.48 8.06
C ILE A 87 4.69 5.02 6.95
N LEU A 88 4.17 4.41 5.89
CA LEU A 88 5.02 3.93 4.78
C LEU A 88 5.68 5.09 4.03
N SER A 89 5.10 6.29 4.07
CA SER A 89 5.67 7.50 3.47
C SER A 89 6.88 8.05 4.25
N THR A 90 7.03 7.69 5.54
CA THR A 90 8.23 8.06 6.33
C THR A 90 9.40 7.09 6.11
N LEU A 91 9.13 5.90 5.56
CA LEU A 91 10.13 4.87 5.35
C LEU A 91 10.85 5.03 4.00
N PRO A 92 12.10 4.54 3.88
CA PRO A 92 12.82 4.54 2.61
C PRO A 92 12.05 3.80 1.52
N ARG A 93 12.09 4.33 0.29
CA ARG A 93 11.47 3.70 -0.87
C ARG A 93 12.07 2.32 -1.14
N VAL A 94 11.21 1.36 -1.48
CA VAL A 94 11.61 0.02 -1.95
C VAL A 94 12.47 0.12 -3.20
N SER A 95 13.62 -0.56 -3.19
CA SER A 95 14.49 -0.72 -4.35
C SER A 95 14.20 -2.05 -5.06
N LEU A 96 14.35 -2.04 -6.39
CA LEU A 96 14.20 -3.25 -7.20
C LEU A 96 15.36 -4.22 -6.91
N LYS A 97 15.07 -5.36 -6.29
CA LYS A 97 16.06 -6.42 -6.09
C LYS A 97 16.42 -7.05 -7.45
N LYS A 98 17.71 -7.31 -7.65
CA LYS A 98 18.23 -7.99 -8.85
C LYS A 98 18.45 -9.46 -8.53
N PHE A 99 18.16 -10.32 -9.49
CA PHE A 99 18.25 -11.76 -9.33
C PHE A 99 19.04 -12.36 -10.49
N GLU A 100 20.20 -12.93 -10.21
CA GLU A 100 21.18 -13.35 -11.24
C GLU A 100 20.63 -14.36 -12.25
N LYS A 101 19.71 -15.23 -11.82
CA LYS A 101 19.15 -16.31 -12.65
C LYS A 101 17.79 -15.98 -13.29
N MET A 102 17.37 -14.72 -13.26
CA MET A 102 16.07 -14.27 -13.75
C MET A 102 16.23 -13.21 -14.84
N ASN A 103 15.28 -13.15 -15.77
CA ASN A 103 15.23 -12.07 -16.74
C ASN A 103 14.96 -10.73 -16.01
N PRO A 104 15.73 -9.65 -16.26
CA PRO A 104 15.53 -8.35 -15.62
C PRO A 104 14.11 -7.79 -15.74
N SER A 105 13.40 -8.10 -16.84
CA SER A 105 11.99 -7.74 -17.02
C SER A 105 11.03 -8.40 -16.03
N GLN A 106 11.47 -9.40 -15.27
CA GLN A 106 10.66 -10.16 -14.31
C GLN A 106 10.98 -9.82 -12.85
N PHE A 107 12.01 -9.02 -12.58
CA PHE A 107 12.45 -8.75 -11.20
C PHE A 107 11.34 -8.14 -10.33
N HIS A 108 10.49 -7.29 -10.90
CA HIS A 108 9.38 -6.66 -10.18
C HIS A 108 8.25 -7.64 -9.82
N ASN A 109 8.17 -8.80 -10.49
CA ASN A 109 7.16 -9.83 -10.21
C ASN A 109 7.56 -10.76 -9.06
N ILE A 110 8.78 -10.64 -8.54
CA ILE A 110 9.25 -11.47 -7.44
C ILE A 110 8.82 -10.84 -6.13
N GLN A 111 7.96 -11.53 -5.38
CA GLN A 111 7.62 -11.13 -4.02
C GLN A 111 8.89 -11.15 -3.17
N THR A 112 9.24 -9.99 -2.60
CA THR A 112 10.36 -9.89 -1.68
C THR A 112 9.84 -9.80 -0.25
N ILE A 113 10.33 -10.66 0.64
CA ILE A 113 10.11 -10.49 2.07
C ILE A 113 11.04 -9.36 2.54
N THR A 114 10.46 -8.31 3.10
CA THR A 114 11.17 -7.27 3.81
C THR A 114 10.71 -7.34 5.25
N PHE A 115 11.54 -7.95 6.11
CA PHE A 115 11.27 -7.98 7.54
C PHE A 115 11.87 -6.69 8.12
N ASP A 116 11.03 -5.69 8.30
CA ASP A 116 11.42 -4.41 8.91
C ASP A 116 10.77 -4.36 10.29
N THR A 117 11.59 -4.43 11.34
CA THR A 117 11.12 -4.39 12.73
C THR A 117 10.40 -3.09 13.05
N LYS A 118 10.69 -1.99 12.33
CA LYS A 118 9.98 -0.71 12.48
C LYS A 118 8.55 -0.83 11.99
N ILE A 119 8.34 -1.50 10.85
CA ILE A 119 7.01 -1.77 10.27
C ILE A 119 6.12 -2.53 11.27
N MET A 120 6.67 -3.53 11.96
CA MET A 120 5.93 -4.26 13.00
C MET A 120 5.61 -3.40 14.22
N GLY A 121 6.54 -2.56 14.68
CA GLY A 121 6.29 -1.61 15.76
C GLY A 121 5.17 -0.63 15.43
N TYR A 122 5.13 -0.16 14.17
CA TYR A 122 4.08 0.72 13.68
C TYR A 122 2.69 0.07 13.64
N LEU A 123 2.58 -1.21 13.26
CA LEU A 123 1.30 -1.94 13.32
C LEU A 123 0.80 -2.06 14.75
N ALA A 124 1.67 -2.44 15.69
CA ALA A 124 1.32 -2.56 17.10
C ALA A 124 0.80 -1.22 17.65
N GLN A 125 1.41 -0.10 17.24
CA GLN A 125 0.97 1.24 17.65
C GLN A 125 -0.38 1.64 17.04
N ILE A 126 -0.61 1.32 15.77
CA ILE A 126 -1.91 1.53 15.11
C ILE A 126 -3.00 0.73 15.85
N GLU A 127 -2.73 -0.54 16.19
CA GLU A 127 -3.64 -1.37 16.96
C GLU A 127 -3.93 -0.79 18.35
N GLU A 128 -2.89 -0.35 19.06
CA GLU A 128 -3.03 0.28 20.38
C GLU A 128 -3.87 1.56 20.32
N ASN A 129 -3.62 2.43 19.33
CA ASN A 129 -4.39 3.66 19.11
C ASN A 129 -5.85 3.35 18.81
N MET A 130 -6.12 2.31 18.03
CA MET A 130 -7.48 1.84 17.74
C MET A 130 -8.20 1.33 18.99
N ILE A 131 -7.51 0.55 19.83
CA ILE A 131 -8.08 0.01 21.08
C ILE A 131 -8.34 1.12 22.09
N LYS A 132 -7.42 2.08 22.24
CA LYS A 132 -7.51 3.14 23.26
C LYS A 132 -8.48 4.25 22.88
N ASN A 133 -8.50 4.65 21.61
CA ASN A 133 -9.18 5.88 21.18
C ASN A 133 -10.40 5.63 20.28
N GLY A 134 -10.62 4.38 19.84
CA GLY A 134 -11.66 4.04 18.87
C GLY A 134 -11.48 4.74 17.51
N LYS A 135 -10.30 5.30 17.24
CA LYS A 135 -9.98 6.09 16.05
C LYS A 135 -8.74 5.55 15.36
N HIS A 136 -8.80 5.54 14.03
CA HIS A 136 -7.69 5.19 13.17
C HIS A 136 -6.86 6.44 12.88
N VAL A 137 -5.85 6.70 13.71
CA VAL A 137 -5.07 7.95 13.68
C VAL A 137 -3.62 7.60 13.38
N ALA A 138 -3.01 8.33 12.45
CA ALA A 138 -1.60 8.26 12.17
C ALA A 138 -0.77 8.87 13.31
N ILE A 139 0.51 8.54 13.36
CA ILE A 139 1.40 8.91 14.46
C ILE A 139 1.63 10.44 14.42
N ASP A 140 1.32 11.13 15.51
CA ASP A 140 1.80 12.49 15.73
C ASP A 140 3.33 12.46 15.84
N LYS A 141 4.00 13.24 14.99
CA LYS A 141 5.49 13.32 14.90
C LYS A 141 6.18 13.63 16.23
N GLU A 142 5.46 14.05 17.26
CA GLU A 142 5.99 14.35 18.59
C GLU A 142 6.36 13.10 19.43
N GLN A 143 6.00 11.88 19.00
CA GLN A 143 6.39 10.64 19.70
C GLN A 143 7.63 9.92 19.13
N GLU A 144 8.36 10.53 18.18
CA GLU A 144 9.59 9.95 17.60
C GLU A 144 10.73 9.71 18.61
N SER A 145 10.66 10.24 19.84
CA SER A 145 11.73 10.07 20.85
C SER A 145 11.79 8.69 21.53
N ILE A 146 10.90 7.76 21.21
CA ILE A 146 10.85 6.43 21.87
C ILE A 146 11.72 5.39 21.13
N PHE A 147 12.26 5.72 19.95
CA PHE A 147 12.99 4.77 19.09
C PHE A 147 14.43 5.20 18.71
N GLU A 148 15.04 6.13 19.46
CA GLU A 148 16.50 6.35 19.42
C GLU A 148 17.26 5.44 20.40
#